data_AF-Q5EK37-F1
#
_entry.id   AF-Q5EK37-F1
#
_cell.length_a   1.000
_cell.length_b   1.000
_cell.length_c   1.000
_cell.angle_alpha   90.00
_cell.angle_beta   90.00
_cell.angle_gamma   90.00
#
_symmetry.space_group_name_H-M   'P 1'
#
loop_
_entity.id
_entity.type
_entity.pdbx_description
1 polymer ?
#
loop_
_entity_poly.entity_id
_entity_poly.type
_entity_poly.pdbx_seq_one_letter_code
_entity_poly.pdbx_strand_id
1 'polypeptide(L)'
;MLTGEPNPTMARDTMFAVVMLVTNGLVGFTLLFGGWRYHTQSFNLDGVKSYLVAIIPLALLCLVLPNFTEGGSVGSLSSAMSWMLIIISILLYGVFLLIQTRSHSHFFVDSDQEDYEESHGPLQSNTYHTLLLVAYLVVVILLAKTLAIPINYGVHVMEAPAALGGFIVACIVLAPEAVGALKAAFNNQLQRAMNLYFGSVLATIALTVPSVLFIGAMMDQEVRLGLAPADLVLLVTTLMVCKVTFSSGRTNVLHGATHLVLFVVYLFLMFEHQ
;
A
#
# COMPACT_ATOMS: atom_id res chain seq x y z
N MET A 1 -2.27 0.08 -18.90
CA MET A 1 -1.35 -0.62 -19.82
C MET A 1 -2.02 -1.32 -21.03
N LEU A 2 -3.34 -1.57 -21.07
CA LEU A 2 -3.99 -2.21 -22.25
C LEU A 2 -5.14 -1.42 -22.90
N THR A 3 -5.44 -0.20 -22.44
CA THR A 3 -6.60 0.59 -22.93
C THR A 3 -6.33 2.10 -23.00
N GLY A 4 -5.09 2.52 -23.22
CA GLY A 4 -4.71 3.93 -23.35
C GLY A 4 -3.27 4.09 -23.82
N GLU A 5 -2.83 5.33 -24.06
CA GLU A 5 -1.43 5.62 -24.40
C GLU A 5 -0.48 5.06 -23.32
N PRO A 6 0.74 4.64 -23.70
CA PRO A 6 1.72 4.15 -22.74
C PRO A 6 2.02 5.25 -21.72
N ASN A 7 1.53 5.08 -20.50
CA ASN A 7 1.87 5.97 -19.39
C ASN A 7 2.97 5.30 -18.55
N PRO A 8 4.24 5.74 -18.69
CA PRO A 8 5.38 5.11 -18.03
C PRO A 8 5.38 5.30 -16.51
N THR A 9 4.58 6.23 -15.96
CA THR A 9 4.55 6.54 -14.52
C THR A 9 3.32 6.00 -13.78
N MET A 10 2.29 5.55 -14.49
CA MET A 10 1.02 5.12 -13.88
C MET A 10 1.19 4.12 -12.73
N ALA A 11 2.09 3.15 -12.87
CA ALA A 11 2.36 2.16 -11.83
C ALA A 11 2.96 2.80 -10.56
N ARG A 12 3.94 3.69 -10.73
CA ARG A 12 4.54 4.46 -9.65
C ARG A 12 3.49 5.30 -8.93
N ASP A 13 2.69 6.05 -9.67
CA ASP A 13 1.72 6.99 -9.12
C ASP A 13 0.63 6.24 -8.35
N THR A 14 0.21 5.07 -8.84
CA THR A 14 -0.75 4.19 -8.14
C THR A 14 -0.16 3.60 -6.86
N MET A 15 1.09 3.09 -6.90
CA MET A 15 1.76 2.56 -5.70
C MET A 15 1.95 3.65 -4.64
N PHE A 16 2.39 4.84 -5.05
CA PHE A 16 2.53 5.98 -4.15
C PHE A 16 1.18 6.40 -3.56
N ALA A 17 0.12 6.44 -4.37
CA ALA A 17 -1.23 6.70 -3.89
C ALA A 17 -1.68 5.69 -2.83
N VAL A 18 -1.45 4.39 -3.03
CA VAL A 18 -1.77 3.36 -2.03
C VAL A 18 -0.97 3.56 -0.75
N VAL A 19 0.33 3.83 -0.84
CA VAL A 19 1.17 4.11 0.33
C VAL A 19 0.61 5.29 1.11
N MET A 20 0.33 6.41 0.44
CA MET A 20 -0.16 7.62 1.09
C MET A 20 -1.57 7.47 1.66
N LEU A 21 -2.47 6.83 0.91
CA LEU A 21 -3.83 6.55 1.35
C LEU A 21 -3.84 5.68 2.60
N VAL A 22 -3.05 4.60 2.62
CA VAL A 22 -3.04 3.67 3.74
C VAL A 22 -2.31 4.27 4.94
N THR A 23 -1.05 4.66 4.77
CA THR A 23 -0.16 5.02 5.89
C THR A 23 -0.50 6.38 6.50
N ASN A 24 -1.12 7.29 5.75
CA ASN A 24 -1.48 8.61 6.24
C ASN A 24 -3.00 8.77 6.38
N GLY A 25 -3.77 8.40 5.35
CA GLY A 25 -5.24 8.52 5.38
C GLY A 25 -5.89 7.55 6.36
N LEU A 26 -5.81 6.25 6.08
CA LEU A 26 -6.50 5.21 6.84
C LEU A 26 -5.90 5.03 8.24
N VAL A 27 -4.57 4.93 8.35
CA VAL A 27 -3.89 4.88 9.65
C VAL A 27 -4.18 6.15 10.45
N GLY A 28 -4.05 7.33 9.84
CA GLY A 28 -4.32 8.59 10.53
C GLY A 28 -5.74 8.68 11.08
N PHE A 29 -6.74 8.34 10.25
CA PHE A 29 -8.14 8.30 10.67
C PHE A 29 -8.38 7.28 11.79
N THR A 30 -7.79 6.09 11.65
CA THR A 30 -7.89 5.01 12.64
C THR A 30 -7.33 5.43 14.00
N LEU A 31 -6.14 6.03 14.02
CA LEU A 31 -5.49 6.47 15.25
C LEU A 31 -6.18 7.70 15.88
N LEU A 32 -6.67 8.63 15.05
CA LEU A 32 -7.41 9.79 15.53
C LEU A 32 -8.70 9.34 16.24
N PHE A 33 -9.48 8.49 15.57
CA PHE A 33 -10.75 8.01 16.12
C PHE A 33 -10.55 7.05 17.29
N GLY A 34 -9.60 6.11 17.16
CA GLY A 34 -9.25 5.16 18.21
C GLY A 34 -8.72 5.86 19.46
N GLY A 35 -7.87 6.88 19.29
CA GLY A 35 -7.40 7.74 20.37
C GLY A 35 -8.51 8.58 20.99
N TRP A 36 -9.50 9.05 20.23
CA TRP A 36 -10.64 9.78 20.77
C TRP A 36 -11.57 8.88 21.61
N ARG A 37 -11.81 7.64 21.15
CA ARG A 37 -12.75 6.71 21.79
C ARG A 37 -12.14 5.92 22.97
N TYR A 38 -10.88 5.53 22.85
CA TYR A 38 -10.19 4.63 23.79
C TYR A 38 -9.04 5.29 24.55
N HIS A 39 -8.73 6.57 24.28
CA HIS A 39 -7.61 7.36 24.82
C HIS A 39 -6.22 6.83 24.39
N THR A 40 -5.93 5.57 24.68
CA THR A 40 -4.70 4.87 24.29
C THR A 40 -5.03 3.45 23.83
N GLN A 41 -4.51 3.07 22.66
CA GLN A 41 -4.60 1.69 22.16
C GLN A 41 -3.21 1.06 22.15
N SER A 42 -3.11 -0.15 22.69
CA SER A 42 -1.92 -0.99 22.61
C SER A 42 -1.96 -1.85 21.35
N PHE A 43 -0.77 -2.19 20.85
CA PHE A 43 -0.59 -3.12 19.75
C PHE A 43 0.76 -3.83 19.93
N ASN A 44 0.96 -4.93 19.21
CA ASN A 44 2.23 -5.65 19.22
C ASN A 44 3.28 -4.86 18.42
N LEU A 45 4.23 -4.30 19.16
CA LEU A 45 5.35 -3.53 18.61
C LEU A 45 6.16 -4.31 17.59
N ASP A 46 6.38 -5.60 17.82
CA ASP A 46 7.27 -6.41 17.00
C ASP A 46 6.62 -6.76 15.65
N GLY A 47 5.30 -6.92 15.63
CA GLY A 47 4.52 -7.09 14.40
C GLY A 47 4.64 -5.87 13.48
N VAL A 48 4.32 -4.68 14.00
CA VAL A 48 4.37 -3.44 13.19
C VAL A 48 5.80 -3.10 12.75
N LYS A 49 6.80 -3.30 13.62
CA LYS A 49 8.21 -3.14 13.26
C LYS A 49 8.62 -4.07 12.11
N SER A 50 8.15 -5.31 12.12
CA SER A 50 8.45 -6.28 11.05
C SER A 50 7.95 -5.81 9.69
N TYR A 51 6.76 -5.19 9.62
CA TYR A 51 6.29 -4.55 8.39
C TYR A 51 7.15 -3.34 7.99
N LEU A 52 7.44 -2.42 8.92
CA LEU A 52 8.20 -1.21 8.60
C LEU A 52 9.64 -1.53 8.14
N VAL A 53 10.27 -2.57 8.69
CA VAL A 53 11.59 -3.06 8.27
C VAL A 53 11.59 -3.53 6.81
N ALA A 54 10.47 -4.02 6.29
CA ALA A 54 10.33 -4.39 4.88
C ALA A 54 9.86 -3.24 3.99
N ILE A 55 8.88 -2.45 4.44
CA ILE A 55 8.27 -1.35 3.67
C ILE A 55 9.28 -0.24 3.41
N ILE A 56 10.04 0.20 4.43
CA ILE A 56 10.98 1.32 4.30
C ILE A 56 12.01 1.07 3.18
N PRO A 57 12.78 -0.03 3.18
CA PRO A 57 13.75 -0.26 2.10
C PRO A 57 13.08 -0.47 0.76
N LEU A 58 11.93 -1.17 0.66
CA LEU A 58 11.27 -1.36 -0.63
C LEU A 58 10.76 -0.04 -1.21
N ALA A 59 10.13 0.81 -0.41
CA ALA A 59 9.67 2.11 -0.85
C ALA A 59 10.83 2.99 -1.33
N LEU A 60 11.94 3.04 -0.58
CA LEU A 60 13.11 3.84 -0.96
C LEU A 60 13.84 3.27 -2.17
N LEU A 61 14.09 1.97 -2.23
CA LEU A 61 14.79 1.34 -3.35
C LEU A 61 13.97 1.36 -4.64
N CYS A 62 12.65 1.20 -4.55
CA CYS A 62 11.80 1.12 -5.75
C CYS A 62 11.33 2.50 -6.22
N LEU A 63 11.00 3.42 -5.31
CA LEU A 63 10.36 4.71 -5.67
C LEU A 63 11.29 5.92 -5.57
N VAL A 64 12.42 5.81 -4.86
CA VAL A 64 13.35 6.94 -4.63
C VAL A 64 14.68 6.75 -5.34
N LEU A 65 15.32 5.59 -5.15
CA LEU A 65 16.64 5.29 -5.73
C LEU A 65 16.71 5.46 -7.26
N PRO A 66 15.66 5.15 -8.07
CA PRO A 66 15.74 5.34 -9.52
C PRO A 66 16.01 6.78 -9.95
N ASN A 67 15.70 7.78 -9.13
CA ASN A 67 15.99 9.19 -9.42
C ASN A 67 17.48 9.55 -9.33
N PHE A 68 18.26 8.73 -8.62
CA PHE A 68 19.68 8.97 -8.36
C PHE A 68 20.60 8.03 -9.15
N THR A 69 20.02 7.22 -10.04
CA THR A 69 20.74 6.27 -10.88
C THR A 69 20.80 6.72 -12.33
N GLU A 70 21.84 6.30 -13.03
CA GLU A 70 22.02 6.59 -14.46
C GLU A 70 21.05 5.75 -15.31
N GLY A 71 19.87 6.31 -15.61
CA GLY A 71 18.82 5.68 -16.42
C GLY A 71 18.57 6.34 -17.78
N GLY A 72 19.32 7.40 -18.13
CA GLY A 72 19.09 8.23 -19.32
C GLY A 72 18.16 9.42 -19.05
N SER A 73 16.97 9.21 -18.48
CA SER A 73 16.03 10.25 -18.04
C SER A 73 15.79 10.20 -16.52
N VAL A 74 15.29 11.28 -15.92
CA VAL A 74 15.04 11.32 -14.47
C VAL A 74 14.00 10.25 -14.09
N GLY A 75 14.40 9.29 -13.26
CA GLY A 75 13.53 8.23 -12.76
C GLY A 75 13.33 7.03 -13.71
N SER A 76 13.99 7.00 -14.86
CA SER A 76 14.05 5.79 -15.71
C SER A 76 15.10 4.81 -15.19
N LEU A 77 14.93 3.53 -15.53
CA LEU A 77 15.74 2.44 -15.00
C LEU A 77 16.64 1.86 -16.09
N SER A 78 17.93 1.70 -15.76
CA SER A 78 18.79 0.79 -16.53
C SER A 78 18.24 -0.64 -16.46
N SER A 79 18.46 -1.45 -17.50
CA SER A 79 18.06 -2.86 -17.52
C SER A 79 18.63 -3.64 -16.32
N ALA A 80 19.89 -3.37 -15.95
CA ALA A 80 20.52 -3.98 -14.78
C ALA A 80 19.81 -3.59 -13.46
N MET A 81 19.44 -2.32 -13.33
CA MET A 81 18.71 -1.80 -12.17
C MET A 81 17.32 -2.43 -12.05
N SER A 82 16.61 -2.58 -13.18
CA SER A 82 15.28 -3.20 -13.22
C SER A 82 15.31 -4.64 -12.71
N TRP A 83 16.25 -5.46 -13.19
CA TRP A 83 16.42 -6.84 -12.73
C TRP A 83 16.81 -6.92 -11.25
N MET A 84 17.69 -6.03 -10.79
CA MET A 84 18.04 -5.94 -9.38
C MET A 84 16.80 -5.65 -8.51
N LEU A 85 15.98 -4.67 -8.88
CA LEU A 85 14.75 -4.33 -8.15
C LEU A 85 13.73 -5.48 -8.13
N ILE A 86 13.57 -6.20 -9.24
CA ILE A 86 12.72 -7.41 -9.31
C ILE A 86 13.18 -8.44 -8.27
N ILE A 87 14.46 -8.79 -8.29
CA ILE A 87 15.03 -9.83 -7.42
C ILE A 87 14.94 -9.41 -5.95
N ILE A 88 15.32 -8.19 -5.62
CA ILE A 88 15.33 -7.71 -4.24
C ILE A 88 13.91 -7.62 -3.67
N SER A 89 12.93 -7.23 -4.49
CA SER A 89 11.51 -7.14 -4.08
C SER A 89 10.95 -8.52 -3.76
N ILE A 90 11.18 -9.50 -4.65
CA ILE A 90 10.73 -10.88 -4.46
C ILE A 90 11.43 -11.50 -3.23
N LEU A 91 12.74 -11.29 -3.09
CA LEU A 91 13.51 -11.85 -1.98
C LEU A 91 13.03 -11.29 -0.63
N LEU A 92 12.89 -9.97 -0.51
CA LEU A 92 12.48 -9.35 0.74
C LEU A 92 11.04 -9.74 1.11
N TYR A 93 10.13 -9.79 0.13
CA TYR A 93 8.76 -10.24 0.37
C TYR A 93 8.70 -11.73 0.75
N GLY A 94 9.50 -12.58 0.10
CA GLY A 94 9.61 -13.99 0.45
C GLY A 94 10.08 -14.21 1.88
N VAL A 95 11.12 -13.49 2.31
CA VAL A 95 11.60 -13.52 3.70
C VAL A 95 10.50 -13.04 4.66
N PHE A 96 9.81 -11.95 4.32
CA PHE A 96 8.70 -11.43 5.12
C PHE A 96 7.58 -12.49 5.29
N LEU A 97 7.14 -13.13 4.20
CA LEU A 97 6.10 -14.17 4.25
C LEU A 97 6.52 -15.38 5.09
N LEU A 98 7.80 -15.79 5.03
CA LEU A 98 8.31 -16.87 5.87
C LEU A 98 8.25 -16.51 7.36
N ILE A 99 8.61 -15.27 7.71
CA ILE A 99 8.53 -14.79 9.09
C ILE A 99 7.06 -14.74 9.55
N GLN A 100 6.18 -14.19 8.72
CA GLN A 100 4.76 -14.02 9.01
C GLN A 100 4.01 -15.36 9.14
N THR A 101 4.31 -16.34 8.29
CA THR A 101 3.54 -17.60 8.20
C THR A 101 4.11 -18.70 9.10
N ARG A 102 5.43 -18.70 9.35
CA ARG A 102 6.11 -19.82 10.03
C ARG A 102 6.81 -19.38 11.31
N SER A 103 7.80 -18.51 11.20
CA SER A 103 8.79 -18.36 12.27
C SER A 103 8.31 -17.50 13.44
N HIS A 104 7.55 -16.44 13.18
CA HIS A 104 7.16 -15.46 14.20
C HIS A 104 5.70 -15.02 14.01
N SER A 105 4.81 -15.95 13.64
CA SER A 105 3.38 -15.67 13.45
C SER A 105 2.74 -15.00 14.66
N HIS A 106 3.21 -15.31 15.89
CA HIS A 106 2.78 -14.66 17.12
C HIS A 106 3.02 -13.13 17.15
N PHE A 107 3.95 -12.58 16.37
CA PHE A 107 4.10 -11.13 16.24
C PHE A 107 2.92 -10.46 15.53
N PHE A 108 2.15 -11.23 14.77
CA PHE A 108 1.04 -10.76 13.95
C PHE A 108 -0.33 -11.13 14.55
N VAL A 109 -0.37 -11.87 15.66
CA VAL A 109 -1.62 -12.19 16.36
C VAL A 109 -1.80 -11.23 17.54
N ASP A 110 -3.03 -10.83 17.79
CA ASP A 110 -3.38 -9.99 18.94
C ASP A 110 -3.41 -10.88 20.20
N SER A 111 -2.56 -10.60 21.19
CA SER A 111 -2.36 -11.46 22.37
C SER A 111 -3.58 -11.53 23.28
N ASP A 112 -4.49 -10.55 23.19
CA ASP A 112 -5.66 -10.43 24.07
C ASP A 112 -6.90 -11.20 23.54
N GLN A 113 -6.77 -11.96 22.45
CA GLN A 113 -7.90 -12.62 21.77
C GLN A 113 -7.69 -14.10 21.40
N GLU A 114 -6.88 -14.84 22.17
CA GLU A 114 -6.82 -16.31 22.02
C GLU A 114 -8.18 -17.01 22.28
N ASP A 115 -9.17 -16.33 22.89
CA ASP A 115 -10.42 -16.93 23.39
C ASP A 115 -11.69 -16.70 22.54
N TYR A 116 -11.63 -16.03 21.39
CA TYR A 116 -12.80 -15.92 20.50
C TYR A 116 -12.79 -17.05 19.47
N GLU A 117 -13.31 -18.22 19.84
CA GLU A 117 -13.76 -19.22 18.86
C GLU A 117 -14.90 -18.62 18.02
N GLU A 118 -14.56 -17.93 16.93
CA GLU A 118 -15.51 -17.68 15.86
C GLU A 118 -16.00 -19.04 15.37
N SER A 119 -17.29 -19.32 15.56
CA SER A 119 -17.98 -20.49 15.03
C SER A 119 -17.79 -20.53 13.52
N HIS A 120 -16.73 -21.20 13.07
CA HIS A 120 -16.51 -21.45 11.66
C HIS A 120 -17.67 -22.32 11.19
N GLY A 121 -18.46 -21.78 10.27
CA GLY A 121 -19.47 -22.56 9.54
C GLY A 121 -18.82 -23.80 8.90
N PRO A 122 -19.63 -24.75 8.41
CA PRO A 122 -19.12 -26.03 7.92
C PRO A 122 -17.98 -25.82 6.92
N LEU A 123 -16.82 -26.41 7.22
CA LEU A 123 -15.62 -26.34 6.39
C LEU A 123 -15.94 -26.94 5.01
N GLN A 124 -16.06 -26.07 3.99
CA GLN A 124 -16.26 -26.51 2.62
C GLN A 124 -14.93 -26.98 2.01
N SER A 125 -15.00 -27.70 0.89
CA SER A 125 -13.80 -28.22 0.22
C SER A 125 -12.87 -27.10 -0.23
N ASN A 126 -11.56 -27.29 -0.05
CA ASN A 126 -10.53 -26.34 -0.48
C ASN A 126 -10.60 -26.02 -2.00
N THR A 127 -11.08 -26.98 -2.80
CA THR A 127 -11.31 -26.78 -4.24
C THR A 127 -12.43 -25.80 -4.53
N TYR A 128 -13.50 -25.82 -3.72
CA TYR A 128 -14.61 -24.87 -3.85
C TYR A 128 -14.13 -23.44 -3.57
N HIS A 129 -13.42 -23.23 -2.46
CA HIS A 129 -12.88 -21.91 -2.12
C HIS A 129 -11.87 -21.40 -3.14
N THR A 130 -11.00 -22.28 -3.68
CA THR A 130 -10.04 -21.91 -4.73
C THR A 130 -10.75 -21.49 -6.02
N LEU A 131 -11.75 -22.26 -6.49
CA LEU A 131 -12.52 -21.90 -7.69
C LEU A 131 -13.30 -20.60 -7.49
N LEU A 132 -13.91 -20.44 -6.32
CA LEU A 132 -14.66 -19.23 -5.97
C LEU A 132 -13.75 -18.00 -5.92
N LEU A 133 -12.54 -18.14 -5.37
CA LEU A 133 -11.51 -17.09 -5.35
C LEU A 133 -11.15 -16.65 -6.77
N VAL A 134 -10.84 -17.61 -7.67
CA VAL A 134 -10.51 -17.30 -9.07
C VAL A 134 -11.68 -16.63 -9.78
N ALA A 135 -12.91 -17.11 -9.56
CA ALA A 135 -14.10 -16.51 -10.15
C ALA A 135 -14.30 -15.06 -9.70
N TYR A 136 -14.20 -14.76 -8.40
CA TYR A 136 -14.29 -13.40 -7.89
C TYR A 136 -13.16 -12.51 -8.39
N LEU A 137 -11.93 -13.04 -8.47
CA LEU A 137 -10.79 -12.29 -8.99
C LEU A 137 -11.05 -11.84 -10.44
N VAL A 138 -11.56 -12.74 -11.30
CA VAL A 138 -11.92 -12.39 -12.68
C VAL A 138 -12.97 -11.28 -12.71
N VAL A 139 -14.02 -11.39 -11.90
CA VAL A 139 -15.08 -10.37 -11.83
C VAL A 139 -14.53 -9.02 -11.38
N VAL A 140 -13.72 -8.98 -10.33
CA VAL A 140 -13.11 -7.76 -9.80
C VAL A 140 -12.19 -7.11 -10.85
N ILE A 141 -11.37 -7.89 -11.56
CA ILE A 141 -10.50 -7.38 -12.63
C ILE A 141 -11.32 -6.76 -13.76
N LEU A 142 -12.39 -7.43 -14.20
CA LEU A 142 -13.27 -6.91 -15.25
C LEU A 142 -13.96 -5.62 -14.80
N LEU A 143 -14.45 -5.57 -13.56
CA LEU A 143 -15.11 -4.39 -13.02
C LEU A 143 -14.13 -3.21 -12.89
N ALA A 144 -12.94 -3.45 -12.35
CA ALA A 144 -11.90 -2.42 -12.23
C ALA A 144 -11.51 -1.85 -13.61
N LYS A 145 -11.37 -2.71 -14.63
CA LYS A 145 -11.08 -2.28 -16.00
C LYS A 145 -12.19 -1.41 -16.57
N THR A 146 -13.45 -1.80 -16.39
CA THR A 146 -14.60 -1.04 -16.89
C THR A 146 -14.78 0.29 -16.15
N LEU A 147 -14.49 0.34 -14.84
CA LEU A 147 -14.56 1.57 -14.05
C LEU A 147 -13.43 2.57 -14.38
N ALA A 148 -12.24 2.09 -14.76
CA ALA A 148 -11.13 2.96 -15.13
C ALA A 148 -11.46 3.87 -16.33
N ILE A 149 -12.31 3.43 -17.26
CA ILE A 149 -12.69 4.20 -18.46
C ILE A 149 -13.45 5.50 -18.11
N PRO A 150 -14.61 5.47 -17.42
CA PRO A 150 -15.32 6.69 -17.05
C PRO A 150 -14.55 7.54 -16.05
N ILE A 151 -13.71 6.95 -15.17
CA ILE A 151 -12.84 7.72 -14.27
C ILE A 151 -11.83 8.54 -15.06
N ASN A 152 -11.10 7.92 -15.99
CA ASN A 152 -10.12 8.63 -16.82
C ASN A 152 -10.77 9.70 -17.69
N TYR A 153 -11.95 9.40 -18.26
CA TYR A 153 -12.72 10.39 -19.01
C TYR A 153 -13.15 11.57 -18.12
N GLY A 154 -13.66 11.30 -16.92
CA GLY A 154 -14.05 12.35 -15.97
C GLY A 154 -12.88 13.22 -15.53
N VAL A 155 -11.72 12.61 -15.24
CA VAL A 155 -10.48 13.34 -14.91
C VAL A 155 -10.07 14.24 -16.08
N HIS A 156 -10.12 13.74 -17.32
CA HIS A 156 -9.79 14.51 -18.50
C HIS A 156 -10.76 15.67 -18.76
N VAL A 157 -12.07 15.46 -18.59
CA VAL A 157 -13.10 16.50 -18.79
C VAL A 157 -13.00 17.60 -17.74
N MET A 158 -12.60 17.26 -16.51
CA MET A 158 -12.41 18.23 -15.42
C MET A 158 -11.04 18.92 -15.46
N GLU A 159 -10.19 18.63 -16.46
CA GLU A 159 -8.79 19.07 -16.51
C GLU A 159 -8.03 18.77 -15.21
N ALA A 160 -8.42 17.66 -14.56
CA ALA A 160 -7.86 17.25 -13.29
C ALA A 160 -6.54 16.48 -13.49
N PRO A 161 -5.66 16.47 -12.47
CA PRO A 161 -4.37 15.79 -12.56
C PRO A 161 -4.50 14.29 -12.88
N ALA A 162 -3.63 13.76 -13.74
CA ALA A 162 -3.65 12.35 -14.11
C ALA A 162 -3.49 11.39 -12.90
N ALA A 163 -2.76 11.83 -11.87
CA ALA A 163 -2.59 11.11 -10.61
C ALA A 163 -3.92 10.86 -9.88
N LEU A 164 -4.93 11.73 -10.08
CA LEU A 164 -6.25 11.59 -9.45
C LEU A 164 -6.97 10.33 -9.93
N GLY A 165 -6.82 9.96 -11.21
CA GLY A 165 -7.41 8.73 -11.74
C GLY A 165 -6.86 7.49 -11.04
N GLY A 166 -5.54 7.42 -10.88
CA GLY A 166 -4.86 6.35 -10.13
C GLY A 166 -5.28 6.30 -8.65
N PHE A 167 -5.41 7.47 -8.01
CA PHE A 167 -5.87 7.58 -6.62
C PHE A 167 -7.31 7.10 -6.43
N ILE A 168 -8.24 7.49 -7.31
CA ILE A 168 -9.65 7.03 -7.23
C ILE A 168 -9.73 5.52 -7.42
N VAL A 169 -9.00 4.96 -8.39
CA VAL A 169 -8.94 3.51 -8.61
C VAL A 169 -8.38 2.81 -7.36
N ALA A 170 -7.31 3.33 -6.76
CA ALA A 170 -6.75 2.80 -5.53
C ALA A 170 -7.78 2.80 -4.38
N CYS A 171 -8.55 3.89 -4.21
CA CYS A 171 -9.59 3.96 -3.19
C CYS A 171 -10.65 2.87 -3.37
N ILE A 172 -11.10 2.63 -4.60
CA ILE A 172 -12.14 1.63 -4.90
C ILE A 172 -11.63 0.22 -4.63
N VAL A 173 -10.41 -0.09 -5.08
CA VAL A 173 -9.80 -1.43 -4.94
C VAL A 173 -9.50 -1.73 -3.46
N LEU A 174 -9.04 -0.74 -2.70
CA LEU A 174 -8.67 -0.89 -1.31
C LEU A 174 -9.86 -0.80 -0.33
N ALA A 175 -11.02 -0.28 -0.77
CA ALA A 175 -12.17 -0.04 0.08
C ALA A 175 -12.58 -1.24 0.97
N PRO A 176 -12.64 -2.50 0.46
CA PRO A 176 -13.00 -3.64 1.30
C PRO A 176 -12.03 -3.88 2.46
N GLU A 177 -10.73 -3.75 2.21
CA GLU A 177 -9.67 -3.88 3.23
C GLU A 177 -9.73 -2.72 4.23
N ALA A 178 -9.95 -1.50 3.73
CA ALA A 178 -10.09 -0.31 4.55
C ALA A 178 -11.27 -0.44 5.53
N VAL A 179 -12.43 -0.89 5.05
CA VAL A 179 -13.61 -1.11 5.90
C VAL A 179 -13.35 -2.20 6.94
N GLY A 180 -12.70 -3.30 6.55
CA GLY A 180 -12.33 -4.39 7.46
C GLY A 180 -11.39 -3.93 8.58
N ALA A 181 -10.38 -3.14 8.24
CA ALA A 181 -9.41 -2.60 9.19
C ALA A 181 -10.02 -1.53 10.11
N LEU A 182 -10.85 -0.63 9.58
CA LEU A 182 -11.58 0.34 10.38
C LEU A 182 -12.51 -0.34 11.39
N LYS A 183 -13.25 -1.36 10.95
CA LYS A 183 -14.12 -2.15 11.84
C LYS A 183 -13.30 -2.84 12.94
N ALA A 184 -12.15 -3.41 12.60
CA ALA A 184 -11.26 -4.02 13.58
C ALA A 184 -10.78 -2.99 14.62
N ALA A 185 -10.33 -1.82 14.17
CA ALA A 185 -9.89 -0.76 15.07
C ALA A 185 -11.01 -0.21 15.96
N PHE A 186 -12.24 -0.10 15.43
CA PHE A 186 -13.43 0.27 16.20
C PHE A 186 -13.83 -0.77 17.23
N ASN A 187 -13.41 -2.02 17.05
CA ASN A 187 -13.57 -3.10 18.02
C ASN A 187 -12.32 -3.26 18.91
N ASN A 188 -11.47 -2.23 19.00
CA ASN A 188 -10.23 -2.22 19.76
C ASN A 188 -9.18 -3.27 19.33
N GLN A 189 -9.26 -3.78 18.10
CA GLN A 189 -8.27 -4.69 17.50
C GLN A 189 -7.28 -3.90 16.64
N LEU A 190 -6.50 -3.00 17.27
CA LEU A 190 -5.58 -2.12 16.54
C LEU A 190 -4.50 -2.93 15.80
N GLN A 191 -4.01 -4.03 16.39
CA GLN A 191 -3.04 -4.91 15.73
C GLN A 191 -3.58 -5.46 14.41
N ARG A 192 -4.83 -5.96 14.40
CA ARG A 192 -5.48 -6.49 13.19
C ARG A 192 -5.64 -5.42 12.12
N ALA A 193 -6.02 -4.20 12.51
CA ALA A 193 -6.11 -3.07 11.60
C ALA A 193 -4.73 -2.74 10.98
N MET A 194 -3.67 -2.69 11.80
CA MET A 194 -2.31 -2.42 11.33
C MET A 194 -1.78 -3.52 10.41
N ASN A 195 -2.06 -4.80 10.70
CA ASN A 195 -1.67 -5.92 9.85
C ASN A 195 -2.32 -5.82 8.46
N LEU A 196 -3.61 -5.45 8.39
CA LEU A 196 -4.32 -5.24 7.13
C LEU A 196 -3.70 -4.07 6.34
N TYR A 197 -3.52 -2.92 6.99
CA TYR A 197 -2.94 -1.73 6.36
C TYR A 197 -1.51 -1.96 5.85
N PHE A 198 -0.59 -2.33 6.74
CA PHE A 198 0.81 -2.49 6.36
C PHE A 198 1.05 -3.73 5.49
N GLY A 199 0.24 -4.78 5.64
CA GLY A 199 0.22 -5.92 4.73
C GLY A 199 -0.14 -5.51 3.31
N SER A 200 -1.18 -4.70 3.14
CA SER A 200 -1.60 -4.17 1.85
C SER A 200 -0.54 -3.30 1.19
N VAL A 201 0.08 -2.38 1.95
CA VAL A 201 1.18 -1.53 1.46
C VAL A 201 2.38 -2.37 1.02
N LEU A 202 2.81 -3.31 1.87
CA LEU A 202 3.97 -4.14 1.59
C LEU A 202 3.73 -5.01 0.34
N ALA A 203 2.59 -5.68 0.25
CA ALA A 203 2.22 -6.49 -0.91
C ALA A 203 2.13 -5.64 -2.18
N THR A 204 1.55 -4.43 -2.08
CA THR A 204 1.43 -3.51 -3.20
C THR A 204 2.80 -3.17 -3.78
N ILE A 205 3.76 -2.75 -2.97
CA ILE A 205 5.10 -2.41 -3.49
C ILE A 205 5.81 -3.69 -3.95
N ALA A 206 5.87 -4.70 -3.10
CA ALA A 206 6.75 -5.84 -3.32
C ALA A 206 6.30 -6.77 -4.45
N LEU A 207 5.02 -6.77 -4.81
CA LEU A 207 4.47 -7.57 -5.92
C LEU A 207 4.22 -6.72 -7.18
N THR A 208 3.83 -5.45 -7.05
CA THR A 208 3.56 -4.61 -8.24
C THR A 208 4.85 -4.22 -8.94
N VAL A 209 5.91 -3.85 -8.21
CA VAL A 209 7.22 -3.51 -8.80
C VAL A 209 7.74 -4.63 -9.70
N PRO A 210 7.90 -5.89 -9.22
CA PRO A 210 8.41 -6.93 -10.08
C PRO A 210 7.48 -7.25 -11.25
N SER A 211 6.16 -7.22 -11.02
CA SER A 211 5.18 -7.47 -12.07
C SER A 211 5.26 -6.44 -13.19
N VAL A 212 5.27 -5.15 -12.86
CA VAL A 212 5.29 -4.07 -13.84
C VAL A 212 6.64 -4.01 -14.58
N LEU A 213 7.76 -4.19 -13.87
CA LEU A 213 9.08 -4.22 -14.52
C LEU A 213 9.24 -5.42 -15.45
N PHE A 214 8.74 -6.60 -15.04
CA PHE A 214 8.77 -7.80 -15.86
C PHE A 214 7.88 -7.66 -17.10
N ILE A 215 6.65 -7.17 -16.94
CA ILE A 215 5.73 -6.92 -18.06
C ILE A 215 6.29 -5.83 -18.98
N GLY A 216 6.82 -4.73 -18.43
CA GLY A 216 7.44 -3.65 -19.19
C GLY A 216 8.61 -4.14 -20.05
N ALA A 217 9.47 -5.00 -19.50
CA ALA A 217 10.57 -5.62 -20.24
C ALA A 217 10.08 -6.56 -21.37
N MET A 218 8.99 -7.31 -21.15
CA MET A 218 8.39 -8.16 -22.17
C MET A 218 7.69 -7.38 -23.29
N MET A 219 7.14 -6.20 -22.95
CA MET A 219 6.39 -5.35 -23.89
C MET A 219 7.23 -4.24 -24.52
N ASP A 220 8.54 -4.20 -24.23
CA ASP A 220 9.46 -3.12 -24.63
C ASP A 220 8.93 -1.72 -24.26
N GLN A 221 8.27 -1.61 -23.10
CA GLN A 221 7.72 -0.36 -22.58
C GLN A 221 8.63 0.22 -21.49
N GLU A 222 8.93 1.51 -21.60
CA GLU A 222 9.67 2.23 -20.56
C GLU A 222 8.81 2.34 -19.29
N VAL A 223 9.37 1.94 -18.15
CA VAL A 223 8.74 2.09 -16.82
C VAL A 223 9.57 3.06 -16.00
N ARG A 224 8.94 4.12 -15.51
CA ARG A 224 9.57 5.13 -14.64
C ARG A 224 9.02 5.01 -13.23
N LEU A 225 9.85 4.53 -12.31
CA LEU A 225 9.47 4.31 -10.92
C LEU A 225 9.90 5.44 -9.98
N GLY A 226 10.87 6.26 -10.35
CA GLY A 226 11.35 7.35 -9.49
C GLY A 226 10.32 8.45 -9.31
N LEU A 227 10.03 8.86 -8.07
CA LEU A 227 9.03 9.89 -7.72
C LEU A 227 9.48 11.32 -8.05
N ALA A 228 8.53 12.24 -8.20
CA ALA A 228 8.86 13.66 -8.27
C ALA A 228 9.54 14.13 -6.96
N PRO A 229 10.36 15.19 -6.97
CA PRO A 229 11.06 15.65 -5.77
C PRO A 229 10.15 15.95 -4.56
N ALA A 230 8.99 16.57 -4.79
CA ALA A 230 8.02 16.83 -3.73
C ALA A 230 7.41 15.54 -3.16
N ASP A 231 7.00 14.61 -4.02
CA ASP A 231 6.47 13.30 -3.62
C ASP A 231 7.51 12.46 -2.87
N LEU A 232 8.78 12.54 -3.27
CA LEU A 232 9.91 11.91 -2.60
C LEU A 232 10.05 12.44 -1.17
N VAL A 233 10.06 13.77 -0.99
CA VAL A 233 10.15 14.39 0.34
C VAL A 233 8.99 13.91 1.20
N LEU A 234 7.78 13.93 0.65
CA LEU A 234 6.58 13.53 1.35
C LEU A 234 6.58 12.04 1.74
N LEU A 235 7.06 11.15 0.85
CA LEU A 235 7.24 9.73 1.15
C LEU A 235 8.22 9.53 2.30
N VAL A 236 9.38 10.19 2.25
CA VAL A 236 10.42 10.08 3.29
C VAL A 236 9.88 10.57 4.63
N THR A 237 9.20 11.73 4.65
CA THR A 237 8.56 12.26 5.86
C THR A 237 7.51 11.28 6.39
N THR A 238 6.69 10.70 5.52
CA THR A 238 5.68 9.70 5.89
C THR A 238 6.31 8.48 6.57
N LEU A 239 7.35 7.90 5.96
CA LEU A 239 8.05 6.74 6.52
C LEU A 239 8.71 7.06 7.87
N MET A 240 9.27 8.26 8.02
CA MET A 240 9.84 8.74 9.28
C MET A 240 8.76 8.90 10.36
N VAL A 241 7.62 9.51 10.02
CA VAL A 241 6.49 9.64 10.94
C VAL A 241 5.93 8.27 11.32
N CYS A 242 5.78 7.32 10.39
CA CYS A 242 5.39 5.95 10.72
C CYS A 242 6.37 5.33 11.74
N LYS A 243 7.68 5.43 11.51
CA LYS A 243 8.68 4.91 12.44
C LYS A 243 8.53 5.51 13.84
N VAL A 244 8.32 6.83 13.93
CA VAL A 244 8.15 7.52 15.21
C VAL A 244 6.84 7.11 15.89
N THR A 245 5.72 7.13 15.16
CA THR A 245 4.39 6.77 15.65
C THR A 245 4.34 5.36 16.22
N PHE A 246 4.96 4.39 15.54
CA PHE A 246 4.91 2.98 15.94
C PHE A 246 6.12 2.53 16.76
N SER A 247 6.92 3.45 17.30
CA SER A 247 8.11 3.11 18.10
C SER A 247 7.81 2.73 19.55
N SER A 248 6.73 3.24 20.14
CA SER A 248 6.49 3.23 21.59
C SER A 248 5.37 2.29 22.07
N GLY A 249 4.74 1.53 21.17
CA GLY A 249 3.72 0.50 21.48
C GLY A 249 2.37 1.04 21.91
N ARG A 250 2.27 2.37 22.01
CA ARG A 250 1.05 3.10 22.31
C ARG A 250 0.89 4.22 21.31
N THR A 251 -0.34 4.46 20.89
CA THR A 251 -0.69 5.58 20.01
C THR A 251 -1.68 6.51 20.70
N ASN A 252 -1.75 7.75 20.20
CA ASN A 252 -2.62 8.81 20.69
C ASN A 252 -3.16 9.62 19.50
N VAL A 253 -4.05 10.57 19.81
CA VAL A 253 -4.71 11.43 18.81
C VAL A 253 -3.71 12.29 18.01
N LEU A 254 -2.60 12.74 18.62
CA LEU A 254 -1.58 13.54 17.93
C LEU A 254 -0.90 12.76 16.80
N HIS A 255 -0.64 11.47 17.00
CA HIS A 255 -0.14 10.60 15.93
C HIS A 255 -1.13 10.54 14.77
N GLY A 256 -2.41 10.33 15.06
CA GLY A 256 -3.46 10.30 14.03
C GLY A 256 -3.57 11.62 13.26
N ALA A 257 -3.59 12.75 13.98
CA ALA A 257 -3.61 14.07 13.37
C ALA A 257 -2.40 14.34 12.47
N THR A 258 -1.19 13.93 12.90
CA THR A 258 0.04 14.10 12.12
C THR A 258 -0.03 13.36 10.78
N HIS A 259 -0.49 12.10 10.80
CA HIS A 259 -0.71 11.31 9.59
C HIS A 259 -1.77 11.96 8.68
N LEU A 260 -2.89 12.42 9.23
CA LEU A 260 -3.93 13.11 8.43
C LEU A 260 -3.43 14.41 7.80
N VAL A 261 -2.59 15.18 8.48
CA VAL A 261 -1.98 16.40 7.90
C VAL A 261 -1.13 16.04 6.68
N LEU A 262 -0.29 15.00 6.78
CA LEU A 262 0.49 14.52 5.62
C LEU A 262 -0.40 14.05 4.47
N PHE A 263 -1.54 13.43 4.78
CA PHE A 263 -2.52 13.02 3.77
C PHE A 263 -3.18 14.22 3.09
N VAL A 264 -3.52 15.27 3.83
CA VAL A 264 -4.06 16.51 3.25
C VAL A 264 -3.02 17.19 2.36
N VAL A 265 -1.75 17.24 2.79
CA VAL A 265 -0.65 17.77 1.97
C VAL A 265 -0.47 16.94 0.69
N TYR A 266 -0.58 15.62 0.76
CA TYR A 266 -0.57 14.75 -0.43
C TYR A 266 -1.70 15.11 -1.42
N LEU A 267 -2.93 15.24 -0.91
CA LEU A 267 -4.06 15.63 -1.75
C LEU A 267 -3.85 17.02 -2.37
N PHE A 268 -3.31 17.97 -1.61
CA PHE A 268 -3.00 19.30 -2.12
C PHE A 268 -1.93 19.26 -3.23
N LEU A 269 -0.81 18.57 -2.99
CA LEU A 269 0.28 18.44 -3.97
C LEU A 269 -0.18 17.76 -5.27
N MET A 270 -1.16 16.87 -5.20
CA MET A 270 -1.75 16.25 -6.39
C MET A 270 -2.34 17.28 -7.35
N PHE A 271 -2.95 18.36 -6.84
CA PHE A 271 -3.51 19.44 -7.66
C PHE A 271 -2.52 20.55 -7.99
N GLU A 272 -1.43 20.68 -7.24
CA GLU A 272 -0.38 21.69 -7.48
C GLU A 272 0.59 21.28 -8.59
N HIS A 273 0.86 19.98 -8.76
CA HIS A 273 1.65 19.46 -9.89
C HIS A 273 0.82 19.48 -11.19
N GLN A 274 0.55 20.68 -11.71
CA GLN A 274 0.14 20.92 -13.11
C GLN A 274 1.35 21.24 -13.98
#